data_AF-A0A2V1BME8-F1
#
_entry.id   AF-A0A2V1BME8-F1
#
_cell.length_a   1.000
_cell.length_b   1.000
_cell.length_c   1.000
_cell.angle_alpha   90.00
_cell.angle_beta   90.00
_cell.angle_gamma   90.00
#
_symmetry.space_group_name_H-M   'P 1'
#
loop_
_entity.id
_entity.type
_entity.pdbx_description
1 polymer ?
#
loop_
_entity_poly.entity_id
_entity_poly.type
_entity_poly.pdbx_seq_one_letter_code
_entity_poly.pdbx_strand_id
1 'polypeptide(L)'
;MHKFKRSRPRITHCESDQPPLPTLIDAKIAHNNGTSVAIESTKESLQASKTVPTHSLSEIIEQRTRENGRLRHELAHQQRKQAIELSTLEKVGRLVAELRHTLREHKKLEAVIDHDFGKSGASEEAE
;
A
#
# COMPACT_ATOMS: atom_id res chain seq x y z
N MET A 1 -15.46 18.22 13.65
CA MET A 1 -16.58 17.92 12.73
C MET A 1 -17.20 19.24 12.25
N HIS A 2 -17.05 19.58 10.96
CA HIS A 2 -17.53 20.85 10.41
C HIS A 2 -19.05 20.80 10.17
N LYS A 3 -19.82 21.64 10.88
CA LYS A 3 -21.27 21.77 10.68
C LYS A 3 -21.52 22.70 9.50
N PHE A 4 -21.99 22.16 8.38
CA PHE A 4 -22.48 22.97 7.26
C PHE A 4 -23.71 23.75 7.71
N LYS A 5 -23.53 25.06 7.99
CA LYS A 5 -24.65 25.98 8.20
C LYS A 5 -25.35 26.17 6.86
N ARG A 6 -26.50 25.50 6.67
CA ARG A 6 -27.40 25.79 5.55
C ARG A 6 -27.95 27.20 5.76
N SER A 7 -27.44 28.15 4.99
CA SER A 7 -28.04 29.48 4.82
C SER A 7 -29.47 29.27 4.35
N ARG A 8 -30.45 29.59 5.20
CA ARG A 8 -31.85 29.62 4.77
C ARG A 8 -31.99 30.85 3.87
N PRO A 9 -32.52 30.72 2.63
CA PRO A 9 -32.81 31.89 1.83
C PRO A 9 -33.81 32.75 2.59
N ARG A 10 -33.46 34.02 2.78
CA ARG A 10 -34.33 35.02 3.39
C ARG A 10 -35.47 35.25 2.42
N ILE A 11 -36.66 34.78 2.76
CA ILE A 11 -37.88 35.04 1.98
C ILE A 11 -38.15 36.54 2.13
N THR A 12 -37.74 37.32 1.15
CA THR A 12 -38.22 38.69 0.98
C THR A 12 -39.66 38.58 0.48
N HIS A 13 -40.61 38.84 1.37
CA HIS A 13 -42.01 38.98 1.00
C HIS A 13 -42.12 40.14 0.01
N CYS A 14 -42.38 39.79 -1.25
CA CYS A 14 -42.76 40.74 -2.28
C CYS A 14 -44.28 40.88 -2.19
N GLU A 15 -44.77 42.08 -1.91
CA GLU A 15 -46.19 42.43 -1.79
C GLU A 15 -46.86 42.39 -3.17
N SER A 16 -47.10 41.18 -3.68
CA SER A 16 -47.88 40.95 -4.89
C SER A 16 -48.78 39.75 -4.62
N ASP A 17 -50.09 39.96 -4.73
CA ASP A 17 -51.15 38.93 -4.63
C ASP A 17 -51.09 37.88 -5.75
N GLN A 18 -50.10 37.98 -6.65
CA GLN A 18 -49.93 37.07 -7.77
C GLN A 18 -48.98 35.92 -7.41
N PRO A 19 -49.34 34.67 -7.75
CA PRO A 19 -48.48 33.52 -7.50
C PRO A 19 -47.14 33.70 -8.24
N PRO A 20 -46.04 33.19 -7.64
CA PRO A 20 -44.73 33.25 -8.28
C PRO A 20 -44.74 32.57 -9.64
N LEU A 21 -44.01 33.14 -10.59
CA LEU A 21 -43.88 32.57 -11.93
C LEU A 21 -43.29 31.16 -11.86
N PRO A 22 -43.83 30.19 -12.62
CA PRO A 22 -43.34 28.83 -12.62
C PRO A 22 -41.88 28.79 -13.07
N THR A 23 -41.06 28.08 -12.31
CA THR A 23 -39.65 27.87 -12.59
C THR A 23 -39.44 26.81 -13.66
N LEU A 24 -38.23 26.71 -14.20
CA LEU A 24 -37.85 25.65 -15.15
C LEU A 24 -38.09 24.23 -14.58
N ILE A 25 -38.04 24.07 -13.25
CA ILE A 25 -38.34 22.81 -12.58
C ILE A 25 -39.84 22.52 -12.64
N ASP A 26 -40.68 23.53 -12.40
CA ASP A 26 -42.14 23.40 -12.47
C ASP A 26 -42.61 23.01 -13.89
N ALA A 27 -41.98 23.57 -14.93
CA ALA A 27 -42.22 23.19 -16.32
C ALA A 27 -41.85 21.73 -16.59
N LYS A 28 -40.75 21.24 -16.02
CA LYS A 28 -40.29 19.85 -16.18
C LYS A 28 -41.18 18.85 -15.43
N ILE A 29 -41.70 19.24 -14.26
CA ILE A 29 -42.67 18.45 -13.48
C ILE A 29 -44.00 18.38 -14.23
N ALA A 30 -44.49 19.51 -14.75
CA ALA A 30 -45.71 19.58 -15.54
C ALA A 30 -45.60 18.75 -16.83
N HIS A 31 -44.46 18.83 -17.53
CA HIS A 31 -44.17 18.02 -18.72
C HIS A 31 -44.21 16.51 -18.44
N ASN A 32 -43.86 16.11 -17.22
CA ASN A 32 -43.91 14.72 -16.79
C ASN A 32 -45.23 14.39 -16.06
N ASN A 33 -46.29 15.19 -16.17
CA ASN A 33 -47.57 14.99 -15.48
C ASN A 33 -47.43 14.78 -13.96
N GLY A 34 -46.47 15.43 -13.31
CA GLY A 34 -46.20 15.24 -11.89
C GLY A 34 -45.44 13.96 -11.54
N THR A 35 -45.04 13.14 -12.53
CA THR A 35 -44.19 11.96 -12.30
C THR A 35 -42.72 12.35 -12.21
N SER A 36 -42.11 12.03 -11.07
CA SER A 36 -40.68 12.26 -10.83
C SER A 36 -39.89 11.07 -11.37
N VAL A 37 -39.22 11.26 -12.52
CA VAL A 37 -38.32 10.28 -13.17
C VAL A 37 -37.15 9.84 -12.26
N ALA A 38 -36.97 10.45 -11.09
CA ALA A 38 -35.90 10.12 -10.15
C ALA A 38 -36.16 8.84 -9.30
N ILE A 39 -37.39 8.33 -9.22
CA ILE A 39 -37.71 7.14 -8.38
C ILE A 39 -37.98 5.90 -9.22
N GLU A 40 -38.25 6.07 -10.52
CA GLU A 40 -38.39 4.96 -11.48
C GLU A 40 -37.05 4.38 -11.96
N SER A 41 -35.95 4.62 -11.21
CA SER A 41 -34.85 3.66 -11.12
C SER A 41 -35.31 2.40 -10.37
N THR A 42 -36.38 1.82 -10.90
CA THR A 42 -36.73 0.41 -11.02
C THR A 42 -36.86 -0.38 -9.72
N LYS A 43 -38.12 -0.63 -9.33
CA LYS A 43 -38.51 -1.84 -8.59
C LYS A 43 -37.80 -3.08 -9.14
N GLU A 44 -37.60 -3.16 -10.46
CA GLU A 44 -36.86 -4.22 -11.13
C GLU A 44 -35.37 -4.24 -10.77
N SER A 45 -34.65 -3.10 -10.67
CA SER A 45 -33.27 -3.08 -10.17
C SER A 45 -33.20 -3.38 -8.68
N LEU A 46 -34.15 -2.90 -7.88
CA LEU A 46 -34.26 -3.24 -6.47
C LEU A 46 -34.61 -4.73 -6.25
N GLN A 47 -35.40 -5.34 -7.12
CA GLN A 47 -35.71 -6.77 -7.11
C GLN A 47 -34.55 -7.60 -7.68
N ALA A 48 -33.87 -7.12 -8.72
CA ALA A 48 -32.68 -7.75 -9.29
C ALA A 48 -31.55 -7.82 -8.25
N SER A 49 -31.40 -6.78 -7.42
CA SER A 49 -30.47 -6.81 -6.27
C SER A 49 -30.89 -7.79 -5.18
N LYS A 50 -32.18 -8.16 -5.07
CA LYS A 50 -32.68 -9.18 -4.13
C LYS A 50 -32.53 -10.61 -4.66
N THR A 51 -32.39 -10.78 -5.98
CA THR A 51 -32.22 -12.09 -6.63
C THR A 51 -30.77 -12.54 -6.70
N VAL A 52 -29.80 -11.65 -6.44
CA VAL A 52 -28.41 -12.07 -6.32
C VAL A 52 -28.28 -12.94 -5.06
N PRO A 53 -27.88 -14.22 -5.18
CA PRO A 53 -27.66 -15.06 -4.01
C PRO A 53 -26.54 -14.41 -3.19
N THR A 54 -26.91 -13.81 -2.07
CA THR A 54 -25.93 -13.34 -1.10
C THR A 54 -25.45 -14.59 -0.38
N HIS A 55 -24.14 -14.86 -0.43
CA HIS A 55 -23.56 -15.98 0.31
C HIS A 55 -24.05 -15.96 1.75
N SER A 56 -24.44 -17.13 2.26
CA SER A 56 -24.83 -17.23 3.66
C SER A 56 -23.67 -16.80 4.55
N LEU A 57 -23.96 -16.24 5.72
CA LEU A 57 -22.91 -15.85 6.67
C LEU A 57 -21.98 -17.02 6.99
N SER A 58 -22.52 -18.24 7.04
CA SER A 58 -21.76 -19.48 7.23
C SER A 58 -20.76 -19.74 6.09
N GLU A 59 -21.17 -19.59 4.82
CA GLU A 59 -20.28 -19.72 3.67
C GLU A 59 -19.15 -18.67 3.71
N ILE A 60 -19.49 -17.43 4.06
CA ILE A 60 -18.50 -16.36 4.18
C ILE A 60 -17.49 -16.69 5.28
N ILE A 61 -17.96 -17.14 6.45
CA ILE A 61 -17.10 -17.54 7.57
C ILE A 61 -16.18 -18.69 7.17
N GLU A 62 -16.71 -19.71 6.50
CA GLU A 62 -15.91 -20.86 6.07
C GLU A 62 -14.84 -20.45 5.05
N GLN A 63 -15.21 -19.67 4.04
CA GLN A 63 -14.28 -19.15 3.04
C GLN A 63 -13.16 -18.33 3.69
N ARG A 64 -13.52 -17.40 4.60
CA ARG A 64 -12.54 -16.58 5.32
C ARG A 64 -11.65 -17.39 6.25
N THR A 65 -12.17 -18.46 6.84
CA THR A 65 -11.38 -19.36 7.70
C THR A 65 -10.33 -20.11 6.89
N ARG A 66 -10.70 -20.64 5.72
CA ARG A 66 -9.76 -21.29 4.80
C ARG A 66 -8.71 -20.30 4.27
N GLU A 67 -9.14 -19.11 3.87
CA GLU A 67 -8.25 -18.05 3.39
C GLU A 67 -7.23 -17.64 4.47
N ASN A 68 -7.68 -17.41 5.70
CA ASN A 68 -6.79 -17.14 6.83
C ASN A 68 -5.80 -18.28 7.09
N GLY A 69 -6.25 -19.53 6.98
CA GLY A 69 -5.38 -20.70 7.08
C GLY A 69 -4.26 -20.65 6.05
N ARG A 70 -4.61 -20.39 4.78
CA ARG A 70 -3.65 -20.26 3.67
C ARG A 70 -2.66 -19.12 3.91
N LEU A 71 -3.15 -17.94 4.29
CA LEU A 71 -2.32 -16.76 4.53
C LEU A 71 -1.34 -16.97 5.69
N ARG A 72 -1.74 -17.66 6.76
CA ARG A 72 -0.84 -18.01 7.87
C ARG A 72 0.29 -18.94 7.43
N HIS A 73 0.00 -19.91 6.57
CA HIS A 73 1.03 -20.80 6.03
C HIS A 73 2.01 -20.04 5.13
N GLU A 74 1.49 -19.17 4.27
CA GLU A 74 2.30 -18.32 3.39
C GLU A 74 3.20 -17.38 4.21
N LEU A 75 2.66 -16.75 5.24
CA LEU A 75 3.43 -15.89 6.16
C LEU A 75 4.55 -16.67 6.85
N ALA A 76 4.25 -17.85 7.40
CA ALA A 76 5.25 -18.69 8.06
C ALA A 76 6.37 -19.13 7.08
N HIS A 77 6.01 -19.44 5.83
CA HIS A 77 6.98 -19.76 4.80
C HIS A 77 7.89 -18.57 4.49
N GLN A 78 7.33 -17.37 4.29
CA GLN A 78 8.10 -16.16 4.02
C GLN A 78 9.04 -15.80 5.19
N GLN A 79 8.56 -15.92 6.43
CA GLN A 79 9.38 -15.68 7.62
C GLN A 79 10.59 -16.63 7.70
N ARG A 80 10.40 -17.92 7.40
CA ARG A 80 11.52 -18.88 7.36
C ARG A 80 12.52 -18.54 6.27
N LYS A 81 12.04 -18.16 5.08
CA LYS A 81 12.91 -17.73 3.98
C LYS A 81 13.75 -16.51 4.38
N GLN A 82 13.11 -15.50 4.96
CA GLN A 82 13.80 -14.29 5.42
C GLN A 82 14.85 -14.59 6.51
N ALA A 83 14.54 -15.50 7.44
CA ALA A 83 15.50 -15.91 8.46
C ALA A 83 16.76 -16.58 7.86
N ILE A 84 16.57 -17.41 6.84
CA ILE A 84 17.69 -18.02 6.11
C ILE A 84 18.51 -16.93 5.40
N GLU A 85 17.86 -16.02 4.67
CA GLU A 85 18.52 -14.93 3.96
C GLU A 85 19.37 -14.06 4.90
N LEU A 86 18.81 -13.65 6.04
CA LEU A 86 19.55 -12.88 7.05
C LEU A 86 20.76 -13.66 7.59
N SER A 87 20.58 -14.93 7.94
CA SER A 87 21.68 -15.78 8.41
C SER A 87 22.79 -15.93 7.36
N THR A 88 22.43 -16.08 6.09
CA THR A 88 23.40 -16.17 4.99
C THR A 88 24.15 -14.87 4.81
N LEU A 89 23.45 -13.73 4.84
CA LEU A 89 24.06 -12.40 4.70
C LEU A 89 25.08 -12.15 5.82
N GLU A 90 24.75 -12.48 7.06
CA GLU A 90 25.69 -12.35 8.18
C GLU A 90 26.93 -13.23 8.01
N LYS A 91 26.76 -14.49 7.59
CA LYS A 91 27.89 -15.40 7.35
C LYS A 91 28.81 -14.89 6.25
N VAL A 92 28.24 -14.43 5.13
CA VAL A 92 29.00 -13.83 4.03
C VAL A 92 29.72 -12.57 4.51
N GLY A 93 29.06 -11.73 5.31
CA GLY A 93 29.68 -10.53 5.91
C GLY A 93 30.90 -10.87 6.77
N ARG A 94 30.80 -11.91 7.62
CA ARG A 94 31.93 -12.41 8.44
C ARG A 94 33.09 -12.90 7.56
N LEU A 95 32.81 -13.74 6.56
CA LEU A 95 33.83 -14.25 5.64
C LEU A 95 34.54 -13.13 4.88
N VAL A 96 33.81 -12.13 4.41
CA VAL A 96 34.40 -10.96 3.74
C VAL A 96 35.29 -10.16 4.69
N ALA A 97 34.88 -10.00 5.96
CA ALA A 97 35.68 -9.31 6.96
C ALA A 97 36.99 -10.07 7.27
N GLU A 98 36.92 -11.39 7.41
CA GLU A 98 38.07 -12.27 7.59
C GLU A 98 39.02 -12.18 6.39
N LEU A 99 38.51 -12.29 5.16
CA LEU A 99 39.33 -12.20 3.95
C LEU A 99 40.01 -10.83 3.82
N ARG A 100 39.31 -9.75 4.17
CA ARG A 100 39.92 -8.41 4.20
C ARG A 100 41.00 -8.30 5.26
N HIS A 101 40.83 -8.96 6.40
CA HIS A 101 41.85 -9.01 7.43
C HIS A 101 43.09 -9.76 6.95
N THR A 102 42.93 -10.99 6.42
CA THR A 102 44.05 -11.80 5.93
C THR A 102 44.81 -11.11 4.81
N LEU A 103 44.11 -10.46 3.88
CA LEU A 103 44.75 -9.69 2.80
C LEU A 103 45.59 -8.52 3.33
N ARG A 104 45.14 -7.84 4.39
CA ARG A 104 45.93 -6.76 5.03
C ARG A 104 47.17 -7.32 5.72
N GLU A 105 47.05 -8.42 6.45
CA GLU A 105 48.20 -9.05 7.11
C GLU A 105 49.21 -9.57 6.09
N HIS A 106 48.74 -10.15 4.98
CA HIS A 106 49.61 -10.58 3.88
C HIS A 106 50.38 -9.41 3.28
N LYS A 107 49.71 -8.29 2.96
CA LYS A 107 50.38 -7.09 2.44
C LYS A 107 51.40 -6.49 3.41
N LYS A 108 51.11 -6.52 4.71
CA LYS A 108 52.09 -6.09 5.73
C LYS A 108 53.31 -6.99 5.71
N LEU A 109 53.11 -8.30 5.60
CA LEU A 109 54.20 -9.27 5.56
C LEU A 109 55.05 -9.11 4.29
N GLU A 110 54.42 -8.93 3.12
CA GLU A 110 55.11 -8.60 1.87
C GLU A 110 55.97 -7.33 2.03
N ALA A 111 55.43 -6.26 2.62
CA ALA A 111 56.18 -5.03 2.84
C ALA A 111 57.38 -5.19 3.79
N VAL A 112 57.27 -6.06 4.81
CA VAL A 112 58.40 -6.40 5.71
C VAL A 112 59.47 -7.17 4.94
N ILE A 113 59.07 -8.17 4.15
CA ILE A 113 59.97 -8.96 3.32
C ILE A 113 60.73 -8.04 2.35
N ASP A 114 60.02 -7.20 1.59
CA ASP A 114 60.63 -6.28 0.63
C ASP A 114 61.65 -5.32 1.30
N HIS A 115 61.33 -4.86 2.50
CA HIS A 115 62.23 -4.00 3.29
C HIS A 115 63.48 -4.74 3.78
N ASP A 116 63.37 -6.00 4.21
CA ASP A 116 64.51 -6.80 4.71
C ASP A 116 65.48 -7.20 3.57
N PHE A 117 64.94 -7.52 2.39
CA PHE A 117 65.75 -7.80 1.20
C PHE A 117 66.36 -6.53 0.58
N GLY A 118 65.65 -5.39 0.61
CA GLY A 118 66.16 -4.10 0.13
C GLY A 118 67.33 -3.54 0.95
N LYS A 119 67.44 -3.90 2.24
CA LYS A 119 68.57 -3.50 3.10
C LYS A 119 69.82 -4.38 2.94
N SER A 120 69.65 -5.65 2.59
CA SER A 120 70.77 -6.57 2.41
C SER A 120 71.60 -6.24 1.15
N GLY A 121 70.96 -5.78 0.06
CA GLY A 121 71.67 -5.37 -1.17
C GLY A 121 72.41 -4.03 -1.09
N ALA A 122 72.06 -3.15 -0.15
CA ALA A 122 72.71 -1.84 0.01
C ALA A 122 73.96 -1.87 0.90
N SER A 123 74.22 -2.99 1.58
CA SER A 123 75.36 -3.14 2.50
C SER A 123 76.56 -3.85 1.85
N GLU A 124 76.43 -4.36 0.62
CA GLU A 124 77.48 -5.08 -0.12
C GLU A 124 78.22 -4.22 -1.16
N GLU A 125 77.78 -2.98 -1.46
CA GLU A 125 78.44 -2.09 -2.43
C GLU A 125 79.31 -0.99 -1.79
N ALA A 126 79.62 -1.09 -0.49
CA ALA A 126 80.35 -0.04 0.26
C ALA A 126 81.71 -0.47 0.83
N GLU A 127 82.33 -1.54 0.31
CA GLU A 127 83.69 -1.98 0.73
C GLU A 127 84.65 -2.16 -0.45
#